data_AF-A0A1R2C952-F1
#
_entry.id   AF-A0A1R2C952-F1
#
_cell.length_a   1.000
_cell.length_b   1.000
_cell.length_c   1.000
_cell.angle_alpha   90.00
_cell.angle_beta   90.00
_cell.angle_gamma   90.00
#
_symmetry.space_group_name_H-M   'P 1'
#
loop_
_entity.id
_entity.type
_entity.pdbx_description
1 polymer ?
#
loop_
_entity_poly.entity_id
_entity_poly.type
_entity_poly.pdbx_seq_one_letter_code
_entity_poly.pdbx_strand_id
1 'polypeptide(L)'
;MEGGLEIYVPRAFSKQGTSIFTRTFTIYEIRVKLSQTNEIISFKRYSELLHLSENLTPLTRQERILLPKFPSKKLNKLDQSLVAQRRSLLEQWLKSAISHKILQEKILSFLDYVATPKNQDLKNKISPDELLITEFVEKISKDDHNKMKLIENFNWNFFIKKRTLQQNYINQLIECLVPLCGCEFIGSKALDVLSKMTTSDYFRDFVIVSRIMTSFPPRFLKSMRLNEYLTKKRFSDCQIQAYNLCKNIQENLSSTELTEILNYDEEALNIFQNWGLESVSELPRAVSVIIQDWRPMVQTKNIMFKFRFIGKDLEITGNIYAEATISRIIDILTVPSERKKWDLRLVDMKPIAEIQGFTFTYLADRTLYEFHTSLIQTQTNSLATLDFQTICYMFKQPNSILGRFSSYFAIEQYDDQVSNTKDSEDKIFLNESKTSSKVKINWNAHYCEASYHLIRGDLFQEADILRKTFELFIDIAEFREDKTKTTQQLENPILQAFERKKLTRAHSLFMGNEE
;
A
#
# COMPACT_ATOMS: atom_id res chain seq x y z
N MET A 1 -21.78 14.70 36.63
CA MET A 1 -23.06 13.99 36.44
C MET A 1 -22.73 12.67 35.78
N GLU A 2 -22.77 11.57 36.53
CA GLU A 2 -22.49 10.23 36.00
C GLU A 2 -23.66 9.82 35.10
N GLY A 3 -23.43 9.76 33.78
CA GLY A 3 -24.40 9.18 32.86
C GLY A 3 -24.49 7.68 33.12
N GLY A 4 -25.62 7.20 33.64
CA GLY A 4 -25.88 5.79 33.81
C GLY A 4 -25.93 5.04 32.47
N LEU A 5 -25.63 3.74 32.49
CA LEU A 5 -25.79 2.89 31.32
C LEU A 5 -27.27 2.75 30.96
N GLU A 6 -27.61 3.03 29.71
CA GLU A 6 -28.98 2.85 29.20
C GLU A 6 -29.00 1.72 28.17
N ILE A 7 -29.81 0.68 28.41
CA ILE A 7 -30.02 -0.41 27.45
C ILE A 7 -31.44 -0.36 26.90
N TYR A 8 -31.60 -0.61 25.61
CA TYR A 8 -32.91 -0.65 24.95
C TYR A 8 -32.92 -1.62 23.77
N VAL A 9 -34.10 -2.10 23.37
CA VAL A 9 -34.24 -3.11 22.30
C VAL A 9 -35.12 -2.52 21.20
N PRO A 10 -34.59 -1.63 20.35
CA PRO A 10 -35.41 -0.79 19.48
C PRO A 10 -36.13 -1.58 18.39
N ARG A 11 -35.54 -2.69 17.92
CA ARG A 11 -36.04 -3.43 16.75
C ARG A 11 -35.95 -4.94 16.94
N ALA A 12 -36.76 -5.65 16.17
CA ALA A 12 -36.72 -7.09 16.02
C ALA A 12 -36.89 -7.45 14.54
N PHE A 13 -36.07 -8.36 14.03
CA PHE A 13 -36.05 -8.77 12.63
C PHE A 13 -36.39 -10.24 12.51
N SER A 14 -37.26 -10.60 11.56
CA SER A 14 -37.48 -12.01 11.19
C SER A 14 -36.53 -12.40 10.06
N LYS A 15 -35.68 -13.40 10.29
CA LYS A 15 -34.79 -14.00 9.27
C LYS A 15 -35.27 -15.40 8.89
N GLN A 16 -35.16 -15.77 7.62
CA GLN A 16 -35.36 -17.14 7.16
C GLN A 16 -34.06 -17.95 7.35
N GLY A 17 -34.17 -19.15 7.92
CA GLY A 17 -33.04 -20.08 8.01
C GLY A 17 -32.91 -20.90 6.72
N THR A 18 -31.69 -21.31 6.39
CA THR A 18 -31.35 -22.10 5.18
C THR A 18 -31.62 -23.60 5.31
N SER A 19 -32.24 -24.07 6.40
CA SER A 19 -32.46 -25.49 6.70
C SER A 19 -33.84 -26.00 6.26
N ILE A 20 -33.86 -27.25 5.80
CA ILE A 20 -35.00 -28.02 5.29
C ILE A 20 -36.04 -28.39 6.36
N PHE A 21 -35.75 -28.25 7.66
CA PHE A 21 -36.64 -28.66 8.77
C PHE A 21 -37.25 -27.50 9.60
N THR A 22 -37.54 -26.36 8.95
CA THR A 22 -38.19 -25.13 9.50
C THR A 22 -37.26 -24.21 10.32
N ARG A 23 -37.48 -22.91 10.53
CA ARG A 23 -38.56 -21.94 10.25
C ARG A 23 -37.92 -20.56 10.46
N THR A 24 -38.55 -19.50 9.96
CA THR A 24 -38.22 -18.10 10.31
C THR A 24 -37.91 -17.92 11.80
N PHE A 25 -36.81 -17.24 12.13
CA PHE A 25 -36.41 -16.92 13.51
C PHE A 25 -36.29 -15.41 13.72
N THR A 26 -36.45 -14.96 14.95
CA THR A 26 -36.37 -13.53 15.29
C THR A 26 -35.04 -13.18 15.93
N ILE A 27 -34.39 -12.15 15.41
CA ILE A 27 -33.22 -11.48 15.98
C ILE A 27 -33.67 -10.16 16.62
N TYR A 28 -33.18 -9.86 17.81
CA TYR A 28 -33.41 -8.60 18.49
C TYR A 28 -32.17 -7.72 18.40
N GLU A 29 -32.36 -6.46 18.01
CA GLU A 29 -31.33 -5.42 18.10
C GLU A 29 -31.32 -4.89 19.52
N ILE A 30 -30.17 -4.99 20.19
CA ILE A 30 -29.97 -4.54 21.56
C ILE A 30 -28.96 -3.41 21.51
N ARG A 31 -29.34 -2.24 22.00
CA ARG A 31 -28.47 -1.07 22.06
C ARG A 31 -28.15 -0.71 23.49
N VAL A 32 -26.88 -0.44 23.77
CA VAL A 32 -26.42 -0.01 25.10
C VAL A 32 -25.65 1.29 24.95
N LYS A 33 -26.22 2.37 25.48
CA LYS A 33 -25.58 3.68 25.53
C LYS A 33 -24.66 3.74 26.75
N LEU A 34 -23.37 3.85 26.48
CA LEU A 34 -22.31 3.95 27.50
C LEU A 34 -22.00 5.41 27.84
N SER A 35 -22.14 6.31 26.85
CA SER A 35 -21.97 7.75 26.99
C SER A 35 -22.78 8.48 25.91
N GLN A 36 -22.72 9.82 25.86
CA GLN A 36 -23.39 10.59 24.80
C GLN A 36 -22.91 10.24 23.38
N THR A 37 -21.68 9.74 23.24
CA THR A 37 -21.02 9.47 21.96
C THR A 37 -20.74 7.99 21.71
N ASN A 38 -21.01 7.11 22.68
CA ASN A 38 -20.67 5.70 22.60
C ASN A 38 -21.90 4.81 22.85
N GLU A 39 -22.21 3.99 21.86
CA GLU A 39 -23.34 3.07 21.85
C GLU A 39 -22.90 1.70 21.31
N ILE A 40 -23.16 0.64 22.06
CA ILE A 40 -22.98 -0.75 21.62
C ILE A 40 -24.26 -1.16 20.89
N ILE A 41 -24.12 -1.83 19.75
CA ILE A 41 -25.22 -2.46 19.03
C ILE A 41 -24.92 -3.95 18.92
N SER A 42 -25.79 -4.79 19.47
CA SER A 42 -25.64 -6.25 19.47
C SER A 42 -26.92 -6.92 18.97
N PHE A 43 -26.77 -8.01 18.22
CA PHE A 43 -27.89 -8.74 17.62
C PHE A 43 -27.96 -10.14 18.20
N LYS A 44 -29.02 -10.46 18.93
CA LYS A 44 -29.16 -11.76 19.63
C LYS A 44 -30.51 -12.40 19.33
N ARG A 45 -30.53 -13.73 19.18
CA ARG A 45 -31.79 -14.49 19.11
C ARG A 45 -32.40 -14.66 20.49
N TYR A 46 -33.71 -14.89 20.53
CA TYR A 46 -34.41 -15.20 21.78
C TYR A 46 -33.78 -16.37 22.55
N SER A 47 -33.35 -17.42 21.84
CA SER A 47 -32.70 -18.59 22.46
C SER A 47 -31.39 -18.25 23.16
N GLU A 48 -30.63 -17.29 22.63
CA GLU A 48 -29.36 -16.85 23.23
C GLU A 48 -29.62 -16.02 24.48
N LEU A 49 -30.63 -15.14 24.44
CA LEU A 49 -31.06 -14.36 25.61
C LEU A 49 -31.64 -15.24 26.71
N LEU A 50 -32.39 -16.29 26.33
CA LEU A 50 -32.91 -17.27 27.28
C LEU A 50 -31.74 -17.99 27.98
N HIS A 51 -30.77 -18.47 27.22
CA HIS A 51 -29.57 -19.12 27.77
C HIS A 51 -28.77 -18.18 28.69
N LEU A 52 -28.65 -16.90 28.35
CA LEU A 52 -28.07 -15.90 29.26
C LEU A 52 -28.84 -15.85 30.59
N SER A 53 -30.16 -15.75 30.54
CA SER A 53 -31.00 -15.66 31.74
C SER A 53 -30.88 -16.91 32.63
N GLU A 54 -30.81 -18.08 32.02
CA GLU A 54 -30.60 -19.37 32.71
C GLU A 54 -29.22 -19.39 33.40
N ASN A 55 -28.17 -18.92 32.72
CA ASN A 55 -26.81 -18.83 33.26
C ASN A 55 -26.67 -17.80 34.39
N LEU A 56 -27.46 -16.72 34.38
CA LEU A 56 -27.48 -15.72 35.44
C LEU A 56 -28.35 -16.13 36.63
N THR A 57 -29.23 -17.14 36.47
CA THR A 57 -30.17 -17.56 37.51
C THR A 57 -29.47 -18.00 38.81
N PRO A 58 -28.38 -18.80 38.81
CA PRO A 58 -27.67 -19.16 40.03
C PRO A 58 -27.15 -17.92 40.78
N LEU A 59 -26.55 -16.97 40.05
CA LEU A 59 -25.97 -15.75 40.61
C LEU A 59 -27.05 -14.81 41.17
N THR A 60 -28.14 -14.61 40.43
CA THR A 60 -29.26 -13.79 40.90
C THR A 60 -29.90 -14.35 42.18
N ARG A 61 -29.98 -15.69 42.32
CA ARG A 61 -30.46 -16.34 43.54
C ARG A 61 -29.49 -16.17 44.71
N GLN A 62 -28.20 -16.35 44.47
CA GLN A 62 -27.15 -16.19 45.47
C GLN A 62 -27.12 -14.75 46.02
N GLU A 63 -27.19 -13.75 45.13
CA GLU A 63 -27.13 -12.33 45.46
C GLU A 63 -28.51 -11.73 45.80
N ARG A 64 -29.56 -12.54 45.85
CA ARG A 64 -30.97 -12.14 46.09
C ARG A 64 -31.45 -10.98 45.19
N ILE A 65 -31.00 -10.97 43.94
CA ILE A 65 -31.38 -9.97 42.94
C ILE A 65 -32.76 -10.32 42.38
N LEU A 66 -33.70 -9.39 42.48
CA LEU A 66 -35.05 -9.52 41.94
C LEU A 66 -35.11 -8.94 40.52
N LEU A 67 -35.13 -9.82 39.52
CA LEU A 67 -35.37 -9.44 38.13
C LEU A 67 -36.84 -9.67 37.75
N PRO A 68 -37.39 -8.89 36.81
CA PRO A 68 -38.70 -9.18 36.24
C PRO A 68 -38.70 -10.57 35.58
N LYS A 69 -39.89 -11.15 35.38
CA LYS A 69 -40.02 -12.49 34.81
C LYS A 69 -39.49 -12.51 33.37
N PHE A 70 -38.55 -13.40 33.08
CA PHE A 70 -38.07 -13.59 31.72
C PHE A 70 -39.21 -14.08 30.81
N PRO A 71 -39.40 -13.53 29.60
CA PRO A 71 -40.48 -13.93 28.71
C PRO A 71 -40.38 -15.41 28.37
N SER A 72 -41.46 -16.17 28.52
CA SER A 72 -41.46 -17.63 28.34
C SER A 72 -41.46 -18.07 26.87
N LYS A 73 -40.92 -19.26 26.62
CA LYS A 73 -40.93 -19.90 25.31
C LYS A 73 -42.37 -20.35 25.01
N LYS A 74 -43.07 -19.63 24.13
CA LYS A 74 -44.39 -20.08 23.64
C LYS A 74 -44.21 -21.04 22.46
N LEU A 75 -44.99 -22.12 22.45
CA LEU A 75 -44.98 -23.16 21.39
C LEU A 75 -45.72 -22.74 20.11
N ASN A 76 -46.39 -21.58 20.11
CA ASN A 76 -47.17 -21.08 18.98
C ASN A 76 -46.29 -20.47 17.89
N LYS A 77 -46.84 -20.35 16.67
CA LYS A 77 -46.20 -19.68 15.52
C LYS A 77 -45.77 -18.25 15.91
N LEU A 78 -44.61 -17.83 15.43
CA LEU A 78 -44.06 -16.47 15.60
C LEU A 78 -44.89 -15.47 14.77
N ASP A 79 -45.91 -14.87 15.37
CA ASP A 79 -46.62 -13.73 14.79
C ASP A 79 -46.02 -12.39 15.28
N GLN A 80 -46.32 -11.31 14.57
CA GLN A 80 -45.72 -9.99 14.85
C GLN A 80 -46.11 -9.45 16.24
N SER A 81 -47.33 -9.75 16.71
CA SER A 81 -47.80 -9.31 18.03
C SER A 81 -46.97 -9.94 19.16
N LEU A 82 -46.65 -11.22 19.05
CA LEU A 82 -45.80 -11.94 19.99
C LEU A 82 -44.36 -11.46 19.98
N VAL A 83 -43.82 -11.15 18.80
CA VAL A 83 -42.46 -10.58 18.66
C VAL A 83 -42.39 -9.20 19.32
N ALA A 84 -43.38 -8.33 19.09
CA ALA A 84 -43.45 -7.02 19.71
C ALA A 84 -43.57 -7.12 21.25
N GLN A 85 -44.44 -8.00 21.75
CA GLN A 85 -44.60 -8.25 23.18
C GLN A 85 -43.29 -8.76 23.80
N ARG A 86 -42.63 -9.75 23.17
CA ARG A 86 -41.35 -10.29 23.65
C ARG A 86 -40.25 -9.24 23.64
N ARG A 87 -40.17 -8.39 22.61
CA ARG A 87 -39.20 -7.29 22.52
C ARG A 87 -39.30 -6.38 23.75
N SER A 88 -40.50 -5.92 24.08
CA SER A 88 -40.73 -5.05 25.25
C SER A 88 -40.37 -5.74 26.57
N LEU A 89 -40.70 -7.02 26.74
CA LEU A 89 -40.36 -7.78 27.95
C LEU A 89 -38.85 -8.03 28.07
N LEU A 90 -38.18 -8.35 26.97
CA LEU A 90 -36.72 -8.50 26.93
C LEU A 90 -36.02 -7.18 27.26
N GLU A 91 -36.52 -6.06 26.74
CA GLU A 91 -36.00 -4.73 27.05
C GLU A 91 -36.11 -4.42 28.55
N GLN A 92 -37.29 -4.63 29.15
CA GLN A 92 -37.49 -4.42 30.58
C GLN A 92 -36.58 -5.32 31.42
N TRP A 93 -36.42 -6.59 31.02
CA TRP A 93 -35.55 -7.52 31.71
C TRP A 93 -34.08 -7.09 31.64
N LEU A 94 -33.59 -6.72 30.46
CA LEU A 94 -32.23 -6.25 30.26
C LEU A 94 -31.96 -4.94 31.00
N LYS A 95 -32.91 -4.00 31.00
CA LYS A 95 -32.84 -2.74 31.77
C LYS A 95 -32.71 -3.01 33.27
N SER A 96 -33.53 -3.91 33.80
CA SER A 96 -33.44 -4.29 35.21
C SER A 96 -32.17 -5.06 35.53
N ALA A 97 -31.67 -5.90 34.61
CA ALA A 97 -30.49 -6.70 34.87
C ALA A 97 -29.21 -5.86 34.83
N ILE A 98 -29.09 -4.91 33.89
CA ILE A 98 -27.89 -4.07 33.74
C ILE A 98 -27.74 -3.04 34.88
N SER A 99 -28.83 -2.68 35.57
CA SER A 99 -28.77 -1.79 36.74
C SER A 99 -28.09 -2.43 37.95
N HIS A 100 -27.87 -3.74 37.95
CA HIS A 100 -27.12 -4.42 39.00
C HIS A 100 -25.66 -4.61 38.58
N LYS A 101 -24.74 -3.93 39.28
CA LYS A 101 -23.29 -3.95 38.99
C LYS A 101 -22.70 -5.37 38.84
N ILE A 102 -23.18 -6.32 39.65
CA ILE A 102 -22.72 -7.73 39.63
C ILE A 102 -23.12 -8.45 38.32
N LEU A 103 -24.27 -8.08 37.73
CA LEU A 103 -24.76 -8.67 36.48
C LEU A 103 -24.28 -7.88 35.26
N GLN A 104 -24.02 -6.59 35.44
CA GLN A 104 -23.64 -5.64 34.40
C GLN A 104 -22.47 -6.14 33.55
N GLU A 105 -21.39 -6.61 34.17
CA GLU A 105 -20.22 -7.12 33.44
C GLU A 105 -20.56 -8.34 32.57
N LYS A 106 -21.36 -9.28 33.11
CA LYS A 106 -21.77 -10.49 32.38
C LYS A 106 -22.70 -10.18 31.21
N ILE A 107 -23.60 -9.21 31.40
CA ILE A 107 -24.51 -8.75 30.35
C ILE A 107 -23.73 -8.03 29.26
N LEU A 108 -22.85 -7.12 29.63
CA LEU A 108 -22.00 -6.39 28.69
C LEU A 108 -21.11 -7.35 27.90
N SER A 109 -20.46 -8.32 28.57
CA SER A 109 -19.68 -9.37 27.91
C SER A 109 -20.52 -10.21 26.94
N PHE A 110 -21.75 -10.58 27.33
CA PHE A 110 -22.68 -11.30 26.44
C PHE A 110 -23.10 -10.47 25.21
N LEU A 111 -23.22 -9.15 25.37
CA LEU A 111 -23.53 -8.20 24.29
C LEU A 111 -22.28 -7.83 23.48
N ASP A 112 -21.20 -8.59 23.63
CA ASP A 112 -19.93 -8.41 22.92
C ASP A 112 -19.25 -7.04 23.23
N TYR A 113 -19.60 -6.41 24.36
CA TYR A 113 -18.86 -5.27 24.87
C TYR A 113 -17.61 -5.74 25.61
N VAL A 114 -16.47 -5.55 24.96
CA VAL A 114 -15.16 -5.56 25.60
C VAL A 114 -14.94 -4.14 26.13
N ALA A 115 -15.10 -3.95 27.44
CA ALA A 115 -14.64 -2.71 28.06
C ALA A 115 -13.17 -2.53 27.66
N THR A 116 -12.85 -1.43 26.98
CA THR A 116 -11.45 -0.96 26.92
C THR A 116 -10.95 -0.95 28.36
N PRO A 117 -9.96 -1.77 28.74
CA PRO A 117 -9.50 -1.78 30.12
C PRO A 117 -8.86 -0.43 30.39
N LYS A 118 -9.54 0.43 31.14
CA LYS A 118 -8.83 1.44 31.93
C LYS A 118 -8.06 0.64 32.96
N ASN A 119 -6.77 0.46 32.71
CA ASN A 119 -5.74 0.06 33.67
C ASN A 119 -6.25 -0.86 34.79
N GLN A 120 -6.40 -2.15 34.50
CA GLN A 120 -6.44 -3.17 35.53
C GLN A 120 -5.39 -4.24 35.19
N ASP A 121 -4.31 -4.17 35.96
CA ASP A 121 -3.29 -5.18 36.23
C ASP A 121 -2.82 -6.05 35.05
N LEU A 122 -1.69 -5.62 34.48
CA LEU A 122 -0.69 -6.42 33.77
C LEU A 122 -0.21 -7.60 34.64
N LYS A 123 -1.03 -8.63 34.85
CA LYS A 123 -0.60 -9.95 35.35
C LYS A 123 -1.25 -11.14 34.66
N ASN A 124 -1.94 -10.92 33.55
CA ASN A 124 -2.06 -11.99 32.54
C ASN A 124 -0.77 -11.95 31.71
N LYS A 125 0.02 -13.03 31.77
CA LYS A 125 1.21 -13.19 30.91
C LYS A 125 0.76 -13.04 29.46
N ILE A 126 1.04 -11.87 28.85
CA ILE A 126 0.83 -11.65 27.43
C ILE A 126 1.59 -12.76 26.70
N SER A 127 0.90 -13.52 25.86
CA SER A 127 1.55 -14.58 25.11
C SER A 127 2.56 -13.97 24.12
N PRO A 128 3.61 -14.70 23.71
CA PRO A 128 4.54 -14.22 22.69
C PRO A 128 3.85 -13.78 21.39
N ASP A 129 2.73 -14.43 21.06
CA ASP A 129 1.95 -14.15 19.86
C ASP A 129 1.15 -12.84 19.99
N GLU A 130 0.67 -12.50 21.18
CA GLU A 130 -0.02 -11.23 21.48
C GLU A 130 0.98 -10.08 21.66
N LEU A 131 2.19 -10.36 22.15
CA LEU A 131 3.30 -9.40 22.19
C LEU A 131 3.66 -8.93 20.78
N LEU A 132 3.69 -9.83 19.78
CA LEU A 132 3.94 -9.46 18.38
C LEU A 132 2.94 -8.42 17.86
N ILE A 133 1.67 -8.54 18.24
CA ILE A 133 0.63 -7.57 17.85
C ILE A 133 0.84 -6.24 18.59
N THR A 134 1.03 -6.31 19.89
CA THR A 134 1.15 -5.10 20.73
C THR A 134 2.36 -4.28 20.30
N GLU A 135 3.51 -4.93 20.07
CA GLU A 135 4.71 -4.29 19.55
C GLU A 135 4.50 -3.71 18.16
N PHE A 136 3.81 -4.42 17.26
CA PHE A 136 3.54 -3.93 15.92
C PHE A 136 2.67 -2.68 15.96
N VAL A 137 1.54 -2.71 16.68
CA VAL A 137 0.62 -1.58 16.83
C VAL A 137 1.32 -0.37 17.46
N GLU A 138 2.16 -0.59 18.47
CA GLU A 138 2.92 0.49 19.09
C GLU A 138 3.95 1.10 18.13
N LYS A 139 4.74 0.26 17.44
CA LYS A 139 5.80 0.71 16.52
C LYS A 139 5.21 1.43 15.31
N ILE A 140 4.18 0.87 14.67
CA ILE A 140 3.57 1.43 13.46
C ILE A 140 2.85 2.76 13.73
N SER A 141 2.37 2.98 14.96
CA SER A 141 1.74 4.23 15.36
C SER A 141 2.74 5.36 15.66
N LYS A 142 4.00 5.01 15.98
CA LYS A 142 5.06 5.97 16.36
C LYS A 142 6.06 6.25 15.24
N ASP A 143 6.26 5.30 14.32
CA ASP A 143 7.27 5.40 13.26
C ASP A 143 6.62 5.80 11.94
N ASP A 144 6.80 7.06 11.53
CA ASP A 144 6.27 7.58 10.27
C ASP A 144 7.08 7.18 9.03
N HIS A 145 8.32 6.72 9.18
CA HIS A 145 9.25 6.57 8.07
C HIS A 145 9.49 5.09 7.68
N ASN A 146 9.35 4.13 8.60
CA ASN A 146 9.60 2.71 8.32
C ASN A 146 8.33 1.83 8.30
N LYS A 147 7.14 2.41 8.11
CA LYS A 147 5.86 1.68 8.17
C LYS A 147 5.82 0.45 7.26
N MET A 148 6.38 0.56 6.05
CA MET A 148 6.42 -0.56 5.10
C MET A 148 7.20 -1.76 5.64
N LYS A 149 8.43 -1.51 6.13
CA LYS A 149 9.29 -2.56 6.70
C LYS A 149 8.69 -3.17 7.97
N LEU A 150 8.01 -2.37 8.79
CA LEU A 150 7.29 -2.86 9.97
C LEU A 150 6.16 -3.82 9.58
N ILE A 151 5.37 -3.49 8.55
CA ILE A 151 4.31 -4.37 8.04
C ILE A 151 4.90 -5.64 7.42
N GLU A 152 5.99 -5.56 6.66
CA GLU A 152 6.65 -6.74 6.06
C GLU A 152 7.20 -7.68 7.12
N ASN A 153 7.91 -7.14 8.12
CA ASN A 153 8.42 -7.90 9.25
C ASN A 153 7.28 -8.54 10.04
N PHE A 154 6.19 -7.80 10.29
CA PHE A 154 5.03 -8.33 10.96
C PHE A 154 4.37 -9.45 10.14
N ASN A 155 4.11 -9.25 8.85
CA ASN A 155 3.53 -10.26 7.95
C ASN A 155 4.35 -11.56 8.00
N TRP A 156 5.67 -11.47 7.84
CA TRP A 156 6.57 -12.62 7.91
C TRP A 156 6.52 -13.33 9.26
N ASN A 157 6.72 -12.58 10.35
CA ASN A 157 6.79 -13.16 11.70
C ASN A 157 5.43 -13.69 12.16
N PHE A 158 4.34 -13.03 11.80
CA PHE A 158 3.00 -13.38 12.22
C PHE A 158 2.48 -14.61 11.48
N PHE A 159 2.68 -14.72 10.17
CA PHE A 159 2.13 -15.84 9.39
C PHE A 159 3.04 -17.05 9.26
N ILE A 160 4.23 -17.05 9.88
CA ILE A 160 5.12 -18.22 9.89
C ILE A 160 4.48 -19.48 10.51
N LYS A 161 3.49 -19.31 11.38
CA LYS A 161 2.66 -20.38 11.93
C LYS A 161 1.22 -19.89 12.12
N LYS A 162 0.24 -20.81 12.05
CA LYS A 162 -1.16 -20.48 12.38
C LYS A 162 -1.30 -20.24 13.89
N ARG A 163 -1.79 -19.06 14.26
CA ARG A 163 -1.90 -18.59 15.65
C ARG A 163 -3.33 -18.64 16.15
N THR A 164 -3.49 -18.73 17.46
CA THR A 164 -4.75 -18.50 18.17
C THR A 164 -4.55 -17.31 19.09
N LEU A 165 -5.45 -16.33 19.01
CA LEU A 165 -5.31 -15.05 19.68
C LEU A 165 -6.59 -14.67 20.41
N GLN A 166 -6.45 -13.91 21.50
CA GLN A 166 -7.61 -13.30 22.13
C GLN A 166 -8.19 -12.21 21.22
N GLN A 167 -9.52 -12.10 21.24
CA GLN A 167 -10.30 -11.21 20.37
C GLN A 167 -9.91 -9.72 20.52
N ASN A 168 -9.52 -9.28 21.71
CA ASN A 168 -9.06 -7.91 21.96
C ASN A 168 -7.82 -7.53 21.13
N TYR A 169 -6.83 -8.43 20.99
CA TYR A 169 -5.65 -8.16 20.17
C TYR A 169 -5.97 -8.22 18.67
N ILE A 170 -6.91 -9.09 18.27
CA ILE A 170 -7.42 -9.10 16.89
C ILE A 170 -8.13 -7.78 16.56
N ASN A 171 -8.97 -7.27 17.48
CA ASN A 171 -9.62 -5.97 17.34
C ASN A 171 -8.57 -4.86 17.16
N GLN A 172 -7.58 -4.77 18.07
CA GLN A 172 -6.51 -3.76 17.99
C GLN A 172 -5.76 -3.83 16.66
N LEU A 173 -5.46 -5.04 16.19
CA LEU A 173 -4.76 -5.23 14.92
C LEU A 173 -5.60 -4.77 13.73
N ILE A 174 -6.91 -5.09 13.70
CA ILE A 174 -7.81 -4.65 12.63
C ILE A 174 -8.00 -3.12 12.66
N GLU A 175 -8.20 -2.55 13.85
CA GLU A 175 -8.31 -1.08 14.04
C GLU A 175 -7.09 -0.35 13.50
N CYS A 176 -5.91 -0.94 13.69
CA CYS A 176 -4.65 -0.43 13.16
C CYS A 176 -4.51 -0.63 11.65
N LEU A 177 -4.86 -1.80 11.10
CA LEU A 177 -4.60 -2.14 9.70
C LEU A 177 -5.59 -1.51 8.72
N VAL A 178 -6.86 -1.38 9.09
CA VAL A 178 -7.93 -0.90 8.20
C VAL A 178 -7.63 0.50 7.61
N PRO A 179 -7.26 1.52 8.41
CA PRO A 179 -6.88 2.82 7.86
C PRO A 179 -5.60 2.76 7.00
N LEU A 180 -4.67 1.86 7.31
CA LEU A 180 -3.41 1.72 6.57
C LEU A 180 -3.64 1.19 5.15
N CYS A 181 -4.71 0.42 4.91
CA CYS A 181 -5.09 -0.01 3.56
C CYS A 181 -5.37 1.15 2.61
N GLY A 182 -5.87 2.29 3.13
CA GLY A 182 -6.10 3.49 2.33
C GLY A 182 -4.83 4.32 2.03
N CYS A 183 -3.68 3.94 2.59
CA CYS A 183 -2.42 4.67 2.40
C CYS A 183 -1.72 4.23 1.10
N GLU A 184 -1.33 5.20 0.27
CA GLU A 184 -0.80 4.99 -1.08
C GLU A 184 0.37 4.00 -1.18
N PHE A 185 1.34 4.08 -0.25
CA PHE A 185 2.59 3.32 -0.35
C PHE A 185 2.60 1.99 0.41
N ILE A 186 1.80 1.87 1.47
CA ILE A 186 1.78 0.71 2.36
C ILE A 186 0.46 -0.07 2.28
N GLY A 187 -0.53 0.48 1.58
CA GLY A 187 -1.89 -0.03 1.57
C GLY A 187 -1.98 -1.46 1.06
N SER A 188 -1.32 -1.78 -0.06
CA SER A 188 -1.30 -3.14 -0.61
C SER A 188 -0.74 -4.17 0.37
N LYS A 189 0.26 -3.80 1.18
CA LYS A 189 0.84 -4.70 2.20
C LYS A 189 -0.08 -4.87 3.40
N ALA A 190 -0.71 -3.80 3.87
CA ALA A 190 -1.71 -3.87 4.93
C ALA A 190 -2.94 -4.69 4.50
N LEU A 191 -3.37 -4.52 3.25
CA LEU A 191 -4.48 -5.26 2.65
C LEU A 191 -4.14 -6.75 2.50
N ASP A 192 -2.91 -7.09 2.11
CA ASP A 192 -2.43 -8.49 2.09
C ASP A 192 -2.49 -9.13 3.48
N VAL A 193 -2.04 -8.43 4.53
CA VAL A 193 -2.13 -8.91 5.91
C VAL A 193 -3.58 -9.15 6.31
N LEU A 194 -4.48 -8.18 6.09
CA LEU A 194 -5.91 -8.34 6.40
C LEU A 194 -6.57 -9.47 5.60
N SER A 195 -6.23 -9.61 4.32
CA SER A 195 -6.74 -10.70 3.48
C SER A 195 -6.27 -12.07 3.97
N LYS A 196 -5.02 -12.18 4.44
CA LYS A 196 -4.52 -13.42 5.05
C LYS A 196 -5.20 -13.71 6.38
N MET A 197 -5.43 -12.70 7.22
CA MET A 197 -6.15 -12.86 8.49
C MET A 197 -7.59 -13.37 8.30
N THR A 198 -8.23 -13.04 7.18
CA THR A 198 -9.60 -13.46 6.86
C THR A 198 -9.68 -14.83 6.14
N THR A 199 -8.55 -15.51 5.95
CA THR A 199 -8.49 -16.78 5.21
C THR A 199 -7.94 -17.92 6.09
N SER A 200 -8.60 -19.08 6.05
CA SER A 200 -8.24 -20.28 6.83
C SER A 200 -6.83 -20.81 6.54
N ASP A 201 -6.30 -20.53 5.35
CA ASP A 201 -4.99 -21.00 4.90
C ASP A 201 -3.86 -20.37 5.69
N TYR A 202 -4.04 -19.13 6.18
CA TYR A 202 -3.01 -18.36 6.85
C TYR A 202 -3.29 -18.16 8.34
N PHE A 203 -4.55 -18.07 8.76
CA PHE A 203 -4.90 -17.74 10.13
C PHE A 203 -5.99 -18.66 10.71
N ARG A 204 -5.81 -19.12 11.96
CA ARG A 204 -6.72 -20.08 12.58
C ARG A 204 -8.05 -19.45 12.96
N ASP A 205 -8.01 -18.23 13.49
CA ASP A 205 -9.18 -17.53 14.01
C ASP A 205 -9.81 -16.62 12.94
N PHE A 206 -9.70 -16.97 11.66
CA PHE A 206 -10.17 -16.16 10.53
C PHE A 206 -11.68 -15.83 10.58
N VAL A 207 -12.49 -16.71 11.15
CA VAL A 207 -13.93 -16.48 11.37
C VAL A 207 -14.15 -15.34 12.37
N ILE A 208 -13.32 -15.27 13.42
CA ILE A 208 -13.37 -14.21 14.42
C ILE A 208 -12.96 -12.88 13.78
N VAL A 209 -11.90 -12.87 12.97
CA VAL A 209 -11.48 -11.70 12.19
C VAL A 209 -12.62 -11.17 11.31
N SER A 210 -13.28 -12.05 10.57
CA SER A 210 -14.40 -11.69 9.69
C SER A 210 -15.58 -11.07 10.44
N ARG A 211 -15.93 -11.64 11.60
CA ARG A 211 -16.98 -11.11 12.49
C ARG A 211 -16.61 -9.74 13.06
N ILE A 212 -15.37 -9.57 13.51
CA ILE A 212 -14.90 -8.28 14.03
C ILE A 212 -14.91 -7.23 12.93
N MET A 213 -14.34 -7.54 11.76
CA MET A 213 -14.26 -6.64 10.63
C MET A 213 -15.66 -6.13 10.21
N THR A 214 -16.64 -7.04 10.15
CA THR A 214 -18.02 -6.73 9.77
C THR A 214 -18.84 -6.08 10.90
N SER A 215 -18.31 -6.01 12.12
CA SER A 215 -18.91 -5.24 13.22
C SER A 215 -18.56 -3.75 13.18
N PHE A 216 -17.52 -3.36 12.44
CA PHE A 216 -17.17 -1.95 12.28
C PHE A 216 -18.18 -1.21 11.39
N PRO A 217 -18.43 0.08 11.65
CA PRO A 217 -19.32 0.88 10.83
C PRO A 217 -18.79 0.99 9.38
N PRO A 218 -19.67 1.03 8.36
CA PRO A 218 -19.26 1.16 6.95
C PRO A 218 -18.27 2.30 6.69
N ARG A 219 -18.43 3.44 7.39
CA ARG A 219 -17.51 4.59 7.32
C ARG A 219 -16.07 4.26 7.71
N PHE A 220 -15.87 3.36 8.68
CA PHE A 220 -14.53 2.90 9.08
C PHE A 220 -13.92 2.02 7.99
N LEU A 221 -14.68 1.04 7.49
CA LEU A 221 -14.23 0.14 6.43
C LEU A 221 -13.98 0.86 5.10
N LYS A 222 -14.70 1.94 4.84
CA LYS A 222 -14.47 2.84 3.70
C LYS A 222 -13.05 3.43 3.68
N SER A 223 -12.40 3.56 4.84
CA SER A 223 -11.00 4.02 4.91
C SER A 223 -10.02 3.08 4.20
N MET A 224 -10.39 1.82 3.96
CA MET A 224 -9.58 0.87 3.21
C MET A 224 -9.50 1.19 1.71
N ARG A 225 -10.42 2.00 1.18
CA ARG A 225 -10.51 2.35 -0.25
C ARG A 225 -10.56 1.15 -1.19
N LEU A 226 -11.33 0.12 -0.84
CA LEU A 226 -11.46 -1.11 -1.62
C LEU A 226 -11.88 -0.86 -3.08
N ASN A 227 -12.64 0.21 -3.35
CA ASN A 227 -13.00 0.61 -4.71
C ASN A 227 -11.77 0.95 -5.58
N GLU A 228 -10.76 1.60 -5.01
CA GLU A 228 -9.53 1.98 -5.72
C GLU A 228 -8.64 0.76 -6.04
N TYR A 229 -8.70 -0.30 -5.21
CA TYR A 229 -8.05 -1.59 -5.48
C TYR A 229 -8.80 -2.39 -6.56
N LEU A 230 -10.12 -2.45 -6.47
CA LEU A 230 -10.95 -3.17 -7.45
C LEU A 230 -10.82 -2.56 -8.85
N THR A 231 -10.80 -1.23 -8.95
CA THR A 231 -10.66 -0.50 -10.23
C THR A 231 -9.21 -0.35 -10.70
N LYS A 232 -8.23 -0.73 -9.88
CA LYS A 232 -6.79 -0.52 -10.13
C LYS A 232 -6.39 0.94 -10.40
N LYS A 233 -7.19 1.92 -10.00
CA LYS A 233 -6.93 3.36 -10.25
C LYS A 233 -5.71 3.87 -9.48
N ARG A 234 -5.70 3.64 -8.16
CA ARG A 234 -4.62 4.08 -7.26
C ARG A 234 -3.75 2.92 -6.80
N PHE A 235 -4.36 1.75 -6.60
CA PHE A 235 -3.69 0.54 -6.16
C PHE A 235 -3.83 -0.53 -7.24
N SER A 236 -2.79 -0.73 -8.03
CA SER A 236 -2.83 -1.71 -9.13
C SER A 236 -2.62 -3.16 -8.68
N ASP A 237 -2.03 -3.34 -7.49
CA ASP A 237 -1.80 -4.64 -6.87
C ASP A 237 -2.93 -4.97 -5.89
N CYS A 238 -3.05 -6.23 -5.52
CA CYS A 238 -4.00 -6.69 -4.49
C CYS A 238 -5.50 -6.63 -4.86
N GLN A 239 -5.83 -6.57 -6.16
CA GLN A 239 -7.22 -6.60 -6.64
C GLN A 239 -7.97 -7.87 -6.16
N ILE A 240 -7.32 -9.03 -6.17
CA ILE A 240 -7.88 -10.31 -5.67
C ILE A 240 -8.14 -10.24 -4.17
N GLN A 241 -7.23 -9.67 -3.39
CA GLN A 241 -7.36 -9.47 -1.95
C GLN A 241 -8.53 -8.54 -1.64
N ALA A 242 -8.66 -7.44 -2.37
CA ALA A 242 -9.79 -6.52 -2.26
C ALA A 242 -11.12 -7.21 -2.59
N TYR A 243 -11.16 -8.02 -3.65
CA TYR A 243 -12.32 -8.83 -4.00
C TYR A 243 -12.70 -9.81 -2.89
N ASN A 244 -11.74 -10.57 -2.35
CA ASN A 244 -11.98 -11.53 -1.29
C ASN A 244 -12.50 -10.87 0.00
N LEU A 245 -11.97 -9.69 0.33
CA LEU A 245 -12.45 -8.90 1.46
C LEU A 245 -13.86 -8.37 1.20
N CYS A 246 -14.18 -7.88 0.00
CA CYS A 246 -15.53 -7.46 -0.37
C CYS A 246 -16.51 -8.62 -0.30
N LYS A 247 -16.11 -9.83 -0.73
CA LYS A 247 -16.93 -11.03 -0.64
C LYS A 247 -17.22 -11.40 0.82
N ASN A 248 -16.20 -11.39 1.68
CA ASN A 248 -16.35 -11.62 3.11
C ASN A 248 -17.30 -10.58 3.75
N ILE A 249 -17.16 -9.31 3.37
CA ILE A 249 -18.06 -8.24 3.81
C ILE A 249 -19.50 -8.50 3.33
N GLN A 250 -19.70 -8.85 2.06
CA GLN A 250 -21.01 -9.13 1.46
C GLN A 250 -21.73 -10.32 2.12
N GLU A 251 -20.99 -11.33 2.55
CA GLU A 251 -21.55 -12.50 3.24
C GLU A 251 -22.15 -12.12 4.62
N ASN A 252 -21.71 -11.02 5.21
CA ASN A 252 -22.06 -10.62 6.58
C ASN A 252 -22.85 -9.29 6.68
N LEU A 253 -22.76 -8.42 5.68
CA LEU A 253 -23.44 -7.12 5.60
C LEU A 253 -24.45 -7.05 4.44
N SER A 254 -25.33 -6.05 4.48
CA SER A 254 -26.27 -5.79 3.38
C SER A 254 -25.56 -5.24 2.13
N SER A 255 -26.16 -5.45 0.95
CA SER A 255 -25.63 -4.90 -0.31
C SER A 255 -25.51 -3.37 -0.30
N THR A 256 -26.39 -2.68 0.44
CA THR A 256 -26.34 -1.24 0.65
C THR A 256 -25.11 -0.79 1.44
N GLU A 257 -24.71 -1.55 2.47
CA GLU A 257 -23.50 -1.24 3.25
C GLU A 257 -22.23 -1.49 2.43
N LEU A 258 -22.19 -2.54 1.61
CA LEU A 258 -21.07 -2.77 0.69
C LEU A 258 -20.94 -1.63 -0.33
N THR A 259 -22.06 -1.13 -0.85
CA THR A 259 -22.10 0.03 -1.76
C THR A 259 -21.51 1.27 -1.08
N GLU A 260 -21.85 1.51 0.19
CA GLU A 260 -21.28 2.62 0.97
C GLU A 260 -19.76 2.45 1.18
N ILE A 261 -19.29 1.24 1.51
CA ILE A 261 -17.87 0.91 1.70
C ILE A 261 -17.08 1.14 0.41
N LEU A 262 -17.67 0.79 -0.75
CA LEU A 262 -17.11 1.05 -2.08
C LEU A 262 -17.30 2.49 -2.54
N ASN A 263 -17.67 3.42 -1.64
CA ASN A 263 -17.82 4.84 -1.94
C ASN A 263 -18.82 5.15 -3.06
N TYR A 264 -19.86 4.31 -3.23
CA TYR A 264 -20.83 4.43 -4.32
C TYR A 264 -20.17 4.42 -5.72
N ASP A 265 -19.00 3.80 -5.85
CA ASP A 265 -18.28 3.68 -7.11
C ASP A 265 -18.91 2.57 -7.97
N GLU A 266 -19.72 2.96 -8.95
CA GLU A 266 -20.44 2.05 -9.85
C GLU A 266 -19.50 1.13 -10.64
N GLU A 267 -18.31 1.63 -11.00
CA GLU A 267 -17.31 0.84 -11.72
C GLU A 267 -16.75 -0.28 -10.83
N ALA A 268 -16.41 0.05 -9.58
CA ALA A 268 -15.93 -0.94 -8.61
C ALA A 268 -16.99 -2.00 -8.29
N LEU A 269 -18.26 -1.58 -8.14
CA LEU A 269 -19.38 -2.50 -7.93
C LEU A 269 -19.58 -3.43 -9.13
N ASN A 270 -19.48 -2.91 -10.35
CA ASN A 270 -19.59 -3.69 -11.57
C ASN A 270 -18.47 -4.73 -11.69
N ILE A 271 -17.22 -4.35 -11.37
CA ILE A 271 -16.07 -5.27 -11.34
C ILE A 271 -16.28 -6.35 -10.28
N PHE A 272 -16.74 -5.99 -9.09
CA PHE A 272 -17.00 -6.94 -8.00
C PHE A 272 -18.10 -7.95 -8.37
N GLN A 273 -19.23 -7.48 -8.92
CA GLN A 273 -20.38 -8.32 -9.26
C GLN A 273 -20.09 -9.27 -10.44
N ASN A 274 -19.27 -8.83 -11.40
CA ASN A 274 -18.91 -9.62 -12.57
C ASN A 274 -17.58 -10.37 -12.40
N TRP A 275 -17.07 -10.48 -11.17
CA TRP A 275 -15.79 -11.12 -10.92
C TRP A 275 -15.82 -12.61 -11.30
N GLY A 276 -14.98 -13.02 -12.25
CA GLY A 276 -14.94 -14.39 -12.77
C GLY A 276 -16.09 -14.74 -13.72
N LEU A 277 -16.97 -13.80 -14.04
CA LEU A 277 -17.95 -13.90 -15.12
C LEU A 277 -17.35 -13.22 -16.35
N GLU A 278 -16.56 -13.96 -17.13
CA GLU A 278 -16.22 -13.55 -18.50
C GLU A 278 -17.52 -13.48 -19.32
N SER A 279 -18.18 -12.33 -19.32
CA SER A 279 -19.19 -12.03 -20.31
C SER A 279 -18.48 -11.67 -21.60
N VAL A 280 -18.38 -12.67 -22.47
CA VAL A 280 -18.31 -12.48 -23.92
C VAL A 280 -19.53 -11.63 -24.31
N SER A 281 -19.32 -10.33 -24.37
CA SER A 281 -20.24 -9.37 -24.95
C SER A 281 -19.39 -8.35 -25.69
N GLU A 282 -18.96 -8.76 -26.89
CA GLU A 282 -18.44 -7.82 -27.87
C GLU A 282 -19.49 -6.74 -28.15
N LEU A 283 -19.13 -5.49 -27.87
CA LEU A 283 -19.49 -4.36 -28.72
C LEU A 283 -18.31 -3.39 -28.69
N PRO A 284 -17.69 -3.09 -29.85
CA PRO A 284 -16.52 -2.25 -29.91
C PRO A 284 -16.94 -0.80 -29.73
N ARG A 285 -16.97 -0.34 -28.48
CA ARG A 285 -16.60 1.04 -28.20
C ARG A 285 -15.13 1.00 -27.85
N ALA A 286 -14.34 1.74 -28.63
CA ALA A 286 -12.95 2.02 -28.39
C ALA A 286 -12.77 2.68 -27.02
N VAL A 287 -12.86 1.90 -25.97
CA VAL A 287 -12.09 2.10 -24.76
C VAL A 287 -10.97 1.11 -24.94
N SER A 288 -9.85 1.60 -25.47
CA SER A 288 -8.58 0.97 -25.20
C SER A 288 -8.55 0.73 -23.69
N VAL A 289 -8.77 -0.51 -23.26
CA VAL A 289 -8.31 -0.98 -21.97
C VAL A 289 -6.79 -0.92 -22.11
N ILE A 290 -6.25 0.28 -21.93
CA ILE A 290 -4.85 0.47 -21.64
C ILE A 290 -4.73 -0.17 -20.27
N ILE A 291 -4.36 -1.44 -20.24
CA ILE A 291 -3.71 -2.03 -19.08
C ILE A 291 -2.52 -1.11 -18.84
N GLN A 292 -2.67 -0.12 -17.96
CA GLN A 292 -1.55 0.71 -17.53
C GLN A 292 -0.70 -0.17 -16.61
N ASP A 293 0.05 -1.09 -17.20
CA ASP A 293 1.16 -1.78 -16.53
C ASP A 293 2.15 -0.74 -15.96
N TRP A 294 2.21 0.43 -16.59
CA TRP A 294 3.12 1.52 -16.31
C TRP A 294 2.55 2.51 -15.27
N ARG A 295 3.10 2.49 -14.05
CA ARG A 295 2.82 3.46 -12.99
C ARG A 295 3.65 4.73 -13.17
N PRO A 296 3.09 5.92 -12.98
CA PRO A 296 3.87 7.16 -12.99
C PRO A 296 4.83 7.21 -11.80
N MET A 297 6.06 7.66 -12.03
CA MET A 297 7.09 7.88 -11.00
C MET A 297 7.43 9.36 -10.86
N VAL A 298 7.69 10.04 -11.98
CA VAL A 298 8.02 11.48 -12.04
C VAL A 298 7.21 12.09 -13.16
N GLN A 299 6.55 13.22 -12.91
CA GLN A 299 5.86 13.98 -13.95
C GLN A 299 6.08 15.47 -13.75
N THR A 300 7.01 16.02 -14.52
CA THR A 300 7.30 17.45 -14.63
C THR A 300 7.13 17.90 -16.09
N LYS A 301 7.28 19.21 -16.36
CA LYS A 301 7.20 19.75 -17.73
C LYS A 301 8.20 19.08 -18.68
N ASN A 302 9.40 18.77 -18.20
CA ASN A 302 10.51 18.30 -19.02
C ASN A 302 10.84 16.81 -18.80
N ILE A 303 10.28 16.17 -17.78
CA ILE A 303 10.57 14.78 -17.41
C ILE A 303 9.26 14.03 -17.14
N MET A 304 9.07 12.91 -17.82
CA MET A 304 7.97 11.99 -17.54
C MET A 304 8.51 10.57 -17.41
N PHE A 305 8.56 10.03 -16.20
CA PHE A 305 8.98 8.66 -15.94
C PHE A 305 7.82 7.80 -15.48
N LYS A 306 7.81 6.57 -15.97
CA LYS A 306 6.90 5.51 -15.55
C LYS A 306 7.68 4.23 -15.29
N PHE A 307 7.14 3.34 -14.48
CA PHE A 307 7.75 2.07 -14.17
C PHE A 307 6.73 0.94 -14.11
N ARG A 308 7.21 -0.30 -14.24
CA ARG A 308 6.43 -1.51 -13.99
C ARG A 308 7.32 -2.62 -13.47
N PHE A 309 6.73 -3.57 -12.75
CA PHE A 309 7.42 -4.79 -12.36
C PHE A 309 6.99 -5.93 -13.28
N ILE A 310 7.96 -6.66 -13.84
CA ILE A 310 7.74 -7.90 -14.58
C ILE A 310 8.37 -9.03 -13.77
N GLY A 311 7.55 -9.77 -13.04
CA GLY A 311 8.04 -10.76 -12.07
C GLY A 311 8.85 -10.09 -10.96
N LYS A 312 10.16 -10.35 -10.93
CA LYS A 312 11.11 -9.76 -9.95
C LYS A 312 11.97 -8.65 -10.55
N ASP A 313 11.81 -8.38 -11.83
CA ASP A 313 12.56 -7.35 -12.54
C ASP A 313 11.75 -6.05 -12.62
N LEU A 314 12.48 -4.94 -12.68
CA LEU A 314 11.93 -3.61 -12.80
C LEU A 314 12.22 -3.05 -14.19
N GLU A 315 11.18 -2.55 -14.85
CA GLU A 315 11.33 -1.73 -16.04
C GLU A 315 10.95 -0.28 -15.75
N ILE A 316 11.74 0.66 -16.26
CA ILE A 316 11.47 2.09 -16.24
C ILE A 316 11.46 2.59 -17.68
N THR A 317 10.49 3.42 -18.02
CA THR A 317 10.43 4.15 -19.29
C THR A 317 10.26 5.64 -19.03
N GLY A 318 10.87 6.48 -19.85
CA GLY A 318 10.96 7.90 -19.62
C GLY A 318 10.99 8.73 -20.88
N ASN A 319 10.36 9.90 -20.83
CA ASN A 319 10.54 10.97 -21.81
C ASN A 319 11.24 12.14 -21.14
N ILE A 320 12.32 12.62 -21.72
CA ILE A 320 13.08 13.78 -21.26
C ILE A 320 13.16 14.78 -22.41
N TYR A 321 12.92 16.05 -22.12
CA TYR A 321 12.98 17.13 -23.10
C TYR A 321 14.06 18.13 -22.68
N ALA A 322 14.96 18.47 -23.61
CA ALA A 322 16.03 19.43 -23.37
C ALA A 322 16.34 20.25 -24.63
N GLU A 323 16.76 21.50 -24.44
CA GLU A 323 17.31 22.39 -25.48
C GLU A 323 18.81 22.10 -25.69
N ALA A 324 19.12 21.05 -26.45
CA ALA A 324 20.49 20.60 -26.71
C ALA A 324 20.62 19.91 -28.07
N THR A 325 21.84 19.76 -28.58
CA THR A 325 22.11 18.98 -29.79
C THR A 325 22.19 17.48 -29.46
N ILE A 326 21.90 16.62 -30.44
CA ILE A 326 22.04 15.15 -30.29
C ILE A 326 23.46 14.78 -29.84
N SER A 327 24.49 15.37 -30.45
CA SER A 327 25.89 15.13 -30.10
C SER A 327 26.19 15.50 -28.64
N ARG A 328 25.65 16.62 -28.14
CA ARG A 328 25.84 17.01 -26.73
C ARG A 328 25.23 16.00 -25.77
N ILE A 329 24.04 15.47 -26.09
CA ILE A 329 23.41 14.42 -25.28
C ILE A 329 24.25 13.14 -25.27
N ILE A 330 24.79 12.73 -26.43
CA ILE A 330 25.68 11.57 -26.53
C ILE A 330 26.91 11.77 -25.64
N ASP A 331 27.55 12.94 -25.69
CA ASP A 331 28.73 13.24 -24.86
C ASP A 331 28.40 13.16 -23.36
N ILE A 332 27.27 13.73 -22.94
CA ILE A 332 26.82 13.70 -21.53
C ILE A 332 26.58 12.26 -21.03
N LEU A 333 26.12 11.37 -21.90
CA LEU A 333 25.82 9.98 -21.57
C LEU A 333 27.06 9.07 -21.59
N THR A 334 28.04 9.34 -22.46
CA THR A 334 29.15 8.42 -22.78
C THR A 334 30.51 8.88 -22.28
N VAL A 335 30.73 10.20 -22.08
CA VAL A 335 32.01 10.72 -21.59
C VAL A 335 32.04 10.67 -20.04
N PRO A 336 32.98 9.93 -19.41
CA PRO A 336 32.97 9.75 -17.96
C PRO A 336 33.02 11.04 -17.14
N SER A 337 33.76 12.05 -17.59
CA SER A 337 33.84 13.35 -16.91
C SER A 337 32.56 14.17 -17.02
N GLU A 338 31.77 13.99 -18.07
CA GLU A 338 30.45 14.65 -18.21
C GLU A 338 29.39 13.89 -17.42
N ARG A 339 29.38 12.56 -17.49
CA ARG A 339 28.42 11.70 -16.80
C ARG A 339 28.39 11.95 -15.29
N LYS A 340 29.58 12.05 -14.68
CA LYS A 340 29.74 12.29 -13.23
C LYS A 340 29.18 13.62 -12.75
N LYS A 341 28.94 14.59 -13.65
CA LYS A 341 28.43 15.91 -13.25
C LYS A 341 26.94 15.91 -12.90
N TRP A 342 26.16 14.95 -13.41
CA TRP A 342 24.70 14.88 -13.20
C TRP A 342 24.21 13.59 -12.54
N ASP A 343 24.91 12.47 -12.71
CA ASP A 343 24.49 11.17 -12.19
C ASP A 343 24.81 11.05 -10.68
N LEU A 344 23.85 11.41 -9.82
CA LEU A 344 24.07 11.62 -8.39
C LEU A 344 24.46 10.35 -7.61
N ARG A 345 24.11 9.16 -8.12
CA ARG A 345 24.49 7.87 -7.47
C ARG A 345 25.77 7.28 -8.04
N LEU A 346 26.28 7.82 -9.14
CA LEU A 346 27.47 7.33 -9.81
C LEU A 346 28.72 7.73 -9.02
N VAL A 347 29.46 6.73 -8.54
CA VAL A 347 30.75 6.92 -7.89
C VAL A 347 31.87 6.97 -8.92
N ASP A 348 31.83 6.06 -9.90
CA ASP A 348 32.87 5.96 -10.92
C ASP A 348 32.34 5.40 -12.23
N MET A 349 32.90 5.86 -13.34
CA MET A 349 32.64 5.35 -14.70
C MET A 349 33.99 5.24 -15.40
N LYS A 350 34.31 4.06 -15.94
CA LYS A 350 35.59 3.81 -16.62
C LYS A 350 35.36 3.05 -17.92
N PRO A 351 36.06 3.41 -19.01
CA PRO A 351 36.04 2.59 -20.22
C PRO A 351 36.68 1.23 -19.93
N ILE A 352 36.13 0.19 -20.56
CA ILE A 352 36.73 -1.16 -20.55
C ILE A 352 37.64 -1.25 -21.76
N ALA A 353 38.91 -1.63 -21.59
CA ALA A 353 39.90 -1.54 -22.65
C ALA A 353 39.63 -2.50 -23.82
N GLU A 354 39.01 -3.64 -23.53
CA GLU A 354 38.85 -4.75 -24.48
C GLU A 354 37.50 -4.74 -25.23
N ILE A 355 36.53 -3.94 -24.77
CA ILE A 355 35.20 -3.84 -25.39
C ILE A 355 34.75 -2.37 -25.47
N GLN A 356 33.96 -2.03 -26.48
CA GLN A 356 33.31 -0.72 -26.53
C GLN A 356 32.22 -0.68 -25.43
N GLY A 357 32.59 -0.16 -24.26
CA GLY A 357 31.76 -0.26 -23.07
C GLY A 357 32.37 0.36 -21.83
N PHE A 358 31.66 0.25 -20.71
CA PHE A 358 32.01 0.92 -19.46
C PHE A 358 31.76 0.04 -18.24
N THR A 359 32.61 0.22 -17.23
CA THR A 359 32.34 -0.17 -15.85
C THR A 359 31.68 1.00 -15.14
N PHE A 360 30.46 0.81 -14.65
CA PHE A 360 29.76 1.76 -13.79
C PHE A 360 29.78 1.27 -12.35
N THR A 361 30.13 2.15 -11.41
CA THR A 361 30.07 1.88 -9.97
C THR A 361 29.07 2.84 -9.32
N TYR A 362 27.99 2.31 -8.78
CA TYR A 362 26.95 3.07 -8.10
C TYR A 362 26.94 2.80 -6.60
N LEU A 363 26.55 3.80 -5.81
CA LEU A 363 26.32 3.66 -4.37
C LEU A 363 24.82 3.79 -4.08
N ALA A 364 24.25 2.80 -3.39
CA ALA A 364 22.95 2.93 -2.76
C ALA A 364 23.06 2.52 -1.28
N ASP A 365 22.60 3.40 -0.40
CA ASP A 365 22.75 3.30 1.04
C ASP A 365 24.21 3.11 1.48
N ARG A 366 24.60 1.87 1.80
CA ARG A 366 25.97 1.48 2.20
C ARG A 366 26.55 0.40 1.28
N THR A 367 25.90 0.14 0.16
CA THR A 367 26.23 -0.96 -0.75
C THR A 367 26.69 -0.40 -2.09
N LEU A 368 27.84 -0.90 -2.56
CA LEU A 368 28.34 -0.61 -3.90
C LEU A 368 27.81 -1.65 -4.88
N TYR A 369 27.38 -1.16 -6.03
CA TYR A 369 26.95 -1.97 -7.16
C TYR A 369 27.85 -1.68 -8.34
N GLU A 370 28.33 -2.73 -8.99
CA GLU A 370 29.19 -2.64 -10.15
C GLU A 370 28.52 -3.29 -11.35
N PHE A 371 28.58 -2.61 -12.49
CA PHE A 371 27.99 -3.05 -13.74
C PHE A 371 29.00 -2.96 -14.86
N HIS A 372 29.24 -4.07 -15.53
CA HIS A 372 30.09 -4.15 -16.71
C HIS A 372 29.20 -4.13 -17.94
N THR A 373 29.30 -3.08 -18.74
CA THR A 373 28.37 -2.85 -19.85
C THR A 373 29.11 -2.77 -21.17
N SER A 374 28.50 -3.33 -22.21
CA SER A 374 28.80 -2.98 -23.59
C SER A 374 27.91 -1.81 -24.02
N LEU A 375 28.41 -0.96 -24.91
CA LEU A 375 27.68 0.14 -25.53
C LEU A 375 27.50 -0.15 -27.02
N ILE A 376 26.25 -0.18 -27.47
CA ILE A 376 25.91 -0.15 -28.89
C ILE A 376 25.40 1.25 -29.22
N GLN A 377 26.09 1.94 -30.12
CA GLN A 377 25.72 3.29 -30.56
C GLN A 377 25.35 3.28 -32.05
N THR A 378 24.20 3.86 -32.38
CA THR A 378 23.86 4.19 -33.77
C THR A 378 23.52 5.66 -33.87
N GLN A 379 23.91 6.32 -34.96
CA GLN A 379 23.67 7.76 -35.14
C GLN A 379 23.37 8.08 -36.60
N THR A 380 22.32 8.87 -36.79
CA THR A 380 21.93 9.53 -38.04
C THR A 380 21.84 11.03 -37.77
N ASN A 381 21.46 11.83 -38.78
CA ASN A 381 21.38 13.28 -38.64
C ASN A 381 20.27 13.75 -37.67
N SER A 382 19.18 12.98 -37.52
CA SER A 382 18.00 13.38 -36.73
C SER A 382 17.68 12.44 -35.57
N LEU A 383 18.36 11.29 -35.48
CA LEU A 383 18.15 10.27 -34.47
C LEU A 383 19.49 9.65 -34.06
N ALA A 384 19.69 9.46 -32.77
CA ALA A 384 20.74 8.60 -32.23
C ALA A 384 20.18 7.60 -31.21
N THR A 385 20.76 6.41 -31.15
CA THR A 385 20.43 5.42 -30.14
C THR A 385 21.68 4.99 -29.37
N LEU A 386 21.58 4.89 -28.06
CA LEU A 386 22.62 4.38 -27.18
C LEU A 386 22.03 3.24 -26.34
N ASP A 387 22.58 2.04 -26.47
CA ASP A 387 22.17 0.87 -25.69
C ASP A 387 23.31 0.38 -24.82
N PHE A 388 23.16 0.55 -23.51
CA PHE A 388 24.07 0.01 -22.51
C PHE A 388 23.51 -1.33 -22.04
N GLN A 389 24.18 -2.43 -22.38
CA GLN A 389 23.78 -3.78 -21.97
C GLN A 389 24.82 -4.38 -21.04
N THR A 390 24.38 -4.85 -19.86
CA THR A 390 25.28 -5.58 -18.96
C THR A 390 25.77 -6.85 -19.64
N ILE A 391 27.10 -7.00 -19.67
CA ILE A 391 27.76 -8.23 -20.07
C ILE A 391 28.35 -8.90 -18.83
N CYS A 392 28.35 -10.24 -18.79
CA CYS A 392 29.10 -10.99 -17.77
C CYS A 392 30.60 -10.92 -18.08
N TYR A 393 31.22 -9.75 -17.84
CA TYR A 393 32.67 -9.59 -17.96
C TYR A 393 33.34 -10.07 -16.66
N MET A 394 33.99 -11.24 -16.72
CA MET A 394 34.52 -11.97 -15.55
C MET A 394 36.04 -11.87 -15.35
N PHE A 395 36.71 -10.82 -15.86
CA PHE A 395 38.18 -10.74 -15.77
C PHE A 395 38.75 -10.18 -14.45
N LYS A 396 37.92 -9.64 -13.55
CA LYS A 396 38.31 -9.22 -12.20
C LYS A 396 37.29 -9.67 -11.16
N GLN A 397 37.75 -10.11 -9.98
CA GLN A 397 36.87 -10.27 -8.83
C GLN A 397 36.27 -8.90 -8.49
N PRO A 398 34.93 -8.75 -8.55
CA PRO A 398 34.30 -7.49 -8.18
C PRO A 398 34.47 -7.28 -6.67
N ASN A 399 34.86 -6.07 -6.27
CA ASN A 399 34.94 -5.67 -4.85
C ASN A 399 33.54 -5.33 -4.27
N SER A 400 32.47 -5.59 -5.02
CA SER A 400 31.12 -5.09 -4.81
C SER A 400 30.08 -6.05 -5.41
N ILE A 401 28.78 -5.75 -5.25
CA ILE A 401 27.72 -6.61 -5.80
C ILE A 401 27.66 -6.40 -7.32
N LEU A 402 27.92 -7.45 -8.09
CA LEU A 402 27.76 -7.42 -9.54
C LEU A 402 26.28 -7.41 -9.89
N GLY A 403 25.80 -6.29 -10.43
CA GLY A 403 24.41 -6.15 -10.85
C GLY A 403 24.20 -6.52 -12.32
N ARG A 404 22.94 -6.54 -12.74
CA ARG A 404 22.54 -6.57 -14.16
C ARG A 404 21.53 -5.48 -14.41
N PHE A 405 21.86 -4.62 -15.38
CA PHE A 405 20.95 -3.62 -15.92
C PHE A 405 21.11 -3.51 -17.44
N SER A 406 20.06 -3.08 -18.12
CA SER A 406 20.18 -2.48 -19.45
C SER A 406 19.59 -1.09 -19.43
N SER A 407 20.15 -0.19 -20.25
CA SER A 407 19.65 1.17 -20.38
C SER A 407 19.78 1.62 -21.82
N TYR A 408 18.64 1.86 -22.45
CA TYR A 408 18.49 2.29 -23.82
C TYR A 408 18.04 3.74 -23.87
N PHE A 409 18.65 4.54 -24.75
CA PHE A 409 18.28 5.92 -25.03
C PHE A 409 18.05 6.07 -26.53
N ALA A 410 16.88 6.54 -26.94
CA ALA A 410 16.61 7.06 -28.28
C ALA A 410 16.48 8.58 -28.22
N ILE A 411 17.34 9.28 -28.96
CA ILE A 411 17.49 10.74 -28.93
C ILE A 411 17.04 11.26 -30.29
N GLU A 412 15.92 11.97 -30.30
CA GLU A 412 15.29 12.50 -31.51
C GLU A 412 15.33 14.03 -31.47
N GLN A 413 15.66 14.67 -32.59
CA GLN A 413 15.43 16.10 -32.73
C GLN A 413 13.92 16.38 -32.85
N TYR A 414 13.43 17.33 -32.06
CA TYR A 414 12.02 17.70 -32.00
C TYR A 414 11.90 19.21 -32.16
N ASP A 415 11.58 19.68 -33.37
CA ASP A 415 11.32 21.10 -33.61
C ASP A 415 9.82 21.39 -33.42
N ASP A 416 9.49 22.37 -32.57
CA ASP A 416 8.14 22.93 -32.44
C ASP A 416 7.80 23.74 -33.71
N GLN A 417 7.55 23.08 -34.83
CA GLN A 417 6.92 23.72 -36.00
C GLN A 417 5.56 23.10 -36.28
N VAL A 418 4.55 23.63 -35.58
CA VAL A 418 3.24 23.78 -36.19
C VAL A 418 3.32 25.01 -37.10
N SER A 419 3.45 24.79 -38.41
CA SER A 419 3.16 25.82 -39.42
C SER A 419 2.25 25.24 -40.50
N ASN A 420 0.97 25.10 -40.11
CA ASN A 420 -0.10 25.44 -41.04
C ASN A 420 0.03 26.93 -41.36
N THR A 421 0.65 27.27 -42.49
CA THR A 421 0.26 28.45 -43.29
C THR A 421 0.92 28.34 -44.66
N LYS A 422 0.05 28.22 -45.67
CA LYS A 422 0.32 28.74 -47.02
C LYS A 422 0.71 30.22 -46.91
N ASP A 423 1.50 30.67 -47.89
CA ASP A 423 1.89 32.05 -48.19
C ASP A 423 3.07 32.61 -47.39
N SER A 424 4.27 32.53 -47.97
CA SER A 424 4.89 33.67 -48.66
C SER A 424 6.34 33.34 -49.03
N GLU A 425 6.61 33.33 -50.33
CA GLU A 425 7.96 33.53 -50.87
C GLU A 425 8.48 34.91 -50.42
N ASP A 426 9.82 35.04 -50.41
CA ASP A 426 10.61 36.25 -50.12
C ASP A 426 10.95 36.56 -48.66
N LYS A 427 12.09 36.00 -48.21
CA LYS A 427 13.33 36.76 -47.96
C LYS A 427 14.40 35.88 -47.30
N ILE A 428 15.41 35.55 -48.09
CA ILE A 428 16.73 35.12 -47.62
C ILE A 428 17.48 36.39 -47.20
N PHE A 429 17.94 36.48 -45.94
CA PHE A 429 19.29 36.91 -45.56
C PHE A 429 19.50 36.88 -44.04
N LEU A 430 20.51 36.11 -43.62
CA LEU A 430 21.40 36.24 -42.46
C LEU A 430 20.81 36.63 -41.10
N ASN A 431 20.66 35.63 -40.23
CA ASN A 431 21.10 35.73 -38.83
C ASN A 431 21.58 34.36 -38.36
N GLU A 432 22.90 34.22 -38.20
CA GLU A 432 23.53 33.19 -37.38
C GLU A 432 23.16 33.46 -35.91
N SER A 433 22.00 32.96 -35.48
CA SER A 433 21.61 33.00 -34.07
C SER A 433 21.14 31.62 -33.66
N LYS A 434 21.99 30.93 -32.88
CA LYS A 434 21.70 29.74 -32.06
C LYS A 434 20.40 29.04 -32.44
N THR A 435 20.46 28.12 -33.41
CA THR A 435 19.41 27.12 -33.58
C THR A 435 19.39 26.26 -32.33
N SER A 436 18.58 26.64 -31.34
CA SER A 436 18.31 25.83 -30.16
C SER A 436 17.50 24.61 -30.63
N SER A 437 18.20 23.58 -31.11
CA SER A 437 17.56 22.29 -31.40
C SER A 437 17.02 21.75 -30.08
N LYS A 438 15.71 21.51 -30.02
CA LYS A 438 15.13 20.76 -28.91
C LYS A 438 15.27 19.27 -29.24
N VAL A 439 15.58 18.48 -28.21
CA VAL A 439 15.66 17.03 -28.34
C VAL A 439 14.68 16.38 -27.38
N LYS A 440 14.04 15.32 -27.88
CA LYS A 440 13.26 14.38 -27.08
C LYS A 440 14.09 13.12 -26.89
N ILE A 441 14.27 12.72 -25.64
CA ILE A 441 15.01 11.52 -25.26
C ILE A 441 14.02 10.52 -24.68
N ASN A 442 13.82 9.41 -25.39
CA ASN A 442 13.11 8.25 -24.88
C ASN A 442 14.11 7.34 -24.17
N TRP A 443 14.00 7.25 -22.85
CA TRP A 443 14.86 6.42 -22.01
C TRP A 443 14.10 5.17 -21.57
N ASN A 444 14.70 3.99 -21.72
CA ASN A 444 14.18 2.74 -21.20
C ASN A 444 15.28 2.05 -20.39
N ALA A 445 14.99 1.65 -19.16
CA ALA A 445 15.94 0.92 -18.34
C ALA A 445 15.30 -0.32 -17.73
N HIS A 446 16.08 -1.40 -17.65
CA HIS A 446 15.70 -2.65 -17.00
C HIS A 446 16.71 -2.97 -15.90
N TYR A 447 16.20 -3.39 -14.74
CA TYR A 447 16.99 -3.77 -13.58
C TYR A 447 16.53 -5.11 -13.06
N CYS A 448 17.47 -6.03 -12.82
CA CYS A 448 17.16 -7.28 -12.16
C CYS A 448 16.88 -7.10 -10.66
N GLU A 449 16.37 -8.16 -10.01
CA GLU A 449 16.09 -8.20 -8.57
C GLU A 449 17.23 -7.65 -7.70
N ALA A 450 18.49 -8.00 -8.02
CA ALA A 450 19.64 -7.55 -7.24
C ALA A 450 19.98 -6.06 -7.44
N SER A 451 19.55 -5.44 -8.54
CA SER A 451 20.02 -4.12 -8.98
C SER A 451 19.01 -3.01 -8.80
N TYR A 452 17.70 -3.32 -8.72
CA TYR A 452 16.68 -2.29 -8.57
C TYR A 452 16.74 -1.58 -7.20
N HIS A 453 17.50 -2.11 -6.23
CA HIS A 453 17.84 -1.42 -4.98
C HIS A 453 18.46 -0.03 -5.21
N LEU A 454 19.09 0.21 -6.35
CA LEU A 454 19.63 1.52 -6.74
C LEU A 454 18.57 2.62 -6.87
N ILE A 455 17.33 2.24 -7.15
CA ILE A 455 16.23 3.14 -7.52
C ILE A 455 15.00 2.88 -6.66
N ARG A 456 15.10 1.92 -5.73
CA ARG A 456 14.04 1.56 -4.78
C ARG A 456 13.49 2.77 -4.04
N GLY A 457 14.37 3.63 -3.51
CA GLY A 457 13.95 4.84 -2.80
C GLY A 457 13.17 5.81 -3.69
N ASP A 458 13.52 5.90 -4.98
CA ASP A 458 12.86 6.76 -5.96
C ASP A 458 11.49 6.19 -6.38
N LEU A 459 11.37 4.86 -6.52
CA LEU A 459 10.10 4.18 -6.81
C LEU A 459 9.05 4.36 -5.70
N PHE A 460 9.50 4.39 -4.44
CA PHE A 460 8.65 4.52 -3.27
C PHE A 460 8.57 5.97 -2.74
N GLN A 461 9.13 6.94 -3.47
CA GLN A 461 9.19 8.36 -3.10
C GLN A 461 9.84 8.63 -1.73
N GLU A 462 10.63 7.68 -1.23
CA GLU A 462 11.48 7.84 -0.04
C GLU A 462 12.71 8.70 -0.36
N ALA A 463 13.04 8.80 -1.65
CA ALA A 463 14.07 9.65 -2.21
C ALA A 463 13.58 10.28 -3.52
N ASP A 464 14.27 11.34 -3.93
CA ASP A 464 13.96 12.10 -5.15
C ASP A 464 15.24 12.27 -6.00
N ILE A 465 16.12 11.27 -5.91
CA ILE A 465 17.46 11.27 -6.48
C ILE A 465 17.39 11.13 -8.00
N LEU A 466 16.50 10.28 -8.52
CA LEU A 466 16.36 10.05 -9.96
C LEU A 466 15.80 11.29 -10.68
N ARG A 467 14.79 11.95 -10.10
CA ARG A 467 14.28 13.22 -10.62
C ARG A 467 15.39 14.27 -10.64
N LYS A 468 16.06 14.47 -9.50
CA LYS A 468 17.17 15.44 -9.39
C LYS A 468 18.30 15.13 -10.37
N THR A 469 18.67 13.86 -10.50
CA THR A 469 19.69 13.38 -11.44
C THR A 469 19.36 13.82 -12.87
N PHE A 470 18.12 13.61 -13.32
CA PHE A 470 17.71 14.03 -14.67
C PHE A 470 17.38 15.52 -14.80
N GLU A 471 17.06 16.23 -13.71
CA GLU A 471 17.01 17.70 -13.70
C GLU A 471 18.42 18.29 -13.89
N LEU A 472 19.44 17.77 -13.19
CA LEU A 472 20.84 18.15 -13.42
C LEU A 472 21.29 17.80 -14.85
N PHE A 473 20.89 16.64 -15.37
CA PHE A 473 21.18 16.27 -16.75
C PHE A 473 20.69 17.32 -17.73
N ILE A 474 19.44 17.78 -17.58
CA ILE A 474 18.86 18.84 -18.42
C ILE A 474 19.65 20.14 -18.23
N ASP A 475 19.93 20.55 -17.00
CA ASP A 475 20.68 21.78 -16.73
C ASP A 475 22.09 21.76 -17.36
N ILE A 476 22.77 20.61 -17.38
CA ILE A 476 24.07 20.43 -18.04
C ILE A 476 23.96 20.38 -19.58
N ALA A 477 22.88 19.79 -20.10
CA ALA A 477 22.60 19.76 -21.53
C ALA A 477 22.31 21.17 -22.07
N GLU A 478 21.62 22.00 -21.28
CA GLU A 478 21.17 23.35 -21.65
C GLU A 478 22.15 24.45 -21.20
N PHE A 479 23.35 24.09 -20.71
CA PHE A 479 24.39 25.02 -20.24
C PHE A 479 23.90 26.02 -19.16
N ARG A 480 23.06 25.57 -18.23
CA ARG A 480 22.52 26.38 -17.12
C ARG A 480 23.47 26.39 -15.91
N GLU A 481 24.66 26.95 -16.09
CA GLU A 481 25.77 26.91 -15.13
C GLU A 481 25.49 27.54 -13.74
N ASP A 482 24.51 28.44 -13.63
CA ASP A 482 24.16 29.09 -12.36
C ASP A 482 23.37 28.18 -11.40
N LYS A 483 22.70 27.13 -11.91
CA LYS A 483 21.90 26.18 -11.10
C LYS A 483 22.66 24.91 -10.69
N THR A 484 23.72 24.56 -11.42
CA THR A 484 24.53 23.37 -11.17
C THR A 484 25.36 23.48 -9.90
N LYS A 485 25.86 24.68 -9.56
CA LYS A 485 26.63 24.95 -8.34
C LYS A 485 25.81 24.81 -7.05
N THR A 486 24.52 25.17 -7.08
CA THR A 486 23.62 25.09 -5.91
C THR A 486 23.19 23.66 -5.61
N THR A 487 23.08 22.81 -6.64
CA THR A 487 22.58 21.43 -6.48
C THR A 487 23.69 20.42 -6.16
N GLN A 488 24.93 20.68 -6.59
CA GLN A 488 26.12 19.93 -6.15
C GLN A 488 26.45 20.14 -4.65
N GLN A 489 25.89 21.16 -3.99
CA GLN A 489 25.97 21.37 -2.54
C GLN A 489 25.01 20.49 -1.71
N LEU A 490 24.18 19.64 -2.34
CA LEU A 490 23.59 18.49 -1.64
C LEU A 490 24.69 17.45 -1.40
N GLU A 491 25.59 17.77 -0.47
CA GLU A 491 26.69 16.91 -0.05
C GLU A 491 26.12 15.57 0.42
N ASN A 492 26.36 14.50 -0.33
CA ASN A 492 26.17 13.15 0.17
C ASN A 492 27.34 12.85 1.13
N PRO A 493 27.12 12.88 2.46
CA PRO A 493 28.21 12.81 3.44
C PRO A 493 28.97 11.47 3.37
N ILE A 494 28.31 10.44 2.86
CA ILE A 494 28.86 9.09 2.69
C ILE A 494 29.81 9.05 1.48
N LEU A 495 29.46 9.74 0.39
CA LEU A 495 30.30 9.89 -0.80
C LEU A 495 31.59 10.66 -0.46
N GLN A 496 31.49 11.75 0.31
CA GLN A 496 32.68 12.46 0.81
C GLN A 496 33.53 11.58 1.75
N ALA A 497 32.90 10.80 2.64
CA ALA A 497 33.63 9.86 3.50
C ALA A 497 34.32 8.75 2.69
N PHE A 498 33.72 8.31 1.59
CA PHE A 498 34.27 7.31 0.69
C PHE A 498 35.44 7.87 -0.12
N GLU A 499 35.32 9.08 -0.68
CA GLU A 499 36.40 9.79 -1.35
C GLU A 499 37.58 10.08 -0.41
N ARG A 500 37.31 10.51 0.83
CA ARG A 500 38.33 10.64 1.88
C ARG A 500 39.05 9.32 2.12
N LYS A 501 38.34 8.19 2.24
CA LYS A 501 38.97 6.86 2.38
C LYS A 501 39.77 6.42 1.15
N LYS A 502 39.33 6.78 -0.06
CA LYS A 502 40.04 6.48 -1.33
C LYS A 502 41.33 7.30 -1.44
N LEU A 503 41.29 8.58 -1.08
CA LEU A 503 42.48 9.45 -0.93
C LEU A 503 43.43 8.93 0.15
N THR A 504 42.92 8.42 1.27
CA THR A 504 43.75 7.86 2.35
C THR A 504 44.49 6.59 1.88
N ARG A 505 43.82 5.72 1.10
CA ARG A 505 44.45 4.53 0.49
C ARG A 505 45.48 4.88 -0.59
N ALA A 506 45.22 5.93 -1.38
CA ALA A 506 46.20 6.41 -2.35
C ALA A 506 47.44 6.97 -1.64
N HIS A 507 47.27 7.78 -0.59
CA HIS A 507 48.40 8.28 0.20
C HIS A 507 49.19 7.17 0.91
N SER A 508 48.54 6.11 1.41
CA SER A 508 49.27 4.96 1.97
C SER A 508 50.06 4.16 0.93
N LEU A 509 49.66 4.21 -0.35
CA LEU A 509 50.41 3.58 -1.45
C LEU A 509 51.60 4.44 -1.92
N PHE A 510 51.52 5.77 -1.80
CA PHE A 510 52.63 6.67 -2.11
C PHE A 510 53.65 6.80 -0.98
N MET A 511 53.22 6.64 0.29
CA MET A 511 54.10 6.65 1.48
C MET A 511 54.75 5.28 1.78
N GLY A 512 54.44 4.25 0.99
CA GLY A 512 55.02 2.90 1.12
C GLY A 512 56.28 2.65 0.28
N ASN A 513 56.81 3.68 -0.38
CA ASN A 513 58.02 3.62 -1.21
C ASN A 513 59.15 4.56 -0.70
N GLU A 514 59.11 4.93 0.57
CA GLU A 514 60.25 5.53 1.27
C GLU A 514 60.68 4.61 2.42
N GLU A 515 61.38 3.52 2.08
CA GLU A 515 62.41 2.91 2.93
C GLU A 515 63.73 2.88 2.16
#